data_AF-A0A166W9P9-F1
#
_entry.id   AF-A0A166W9P9-F1
#
_cell.length_a   1.000
_cell.length_b   1.000
_cell.length_c   1.000
_cell.angle_alpha   90.00
_cell.angle_beta   90.00
_cell.angle_gamma   90.00
#
_symmetry.space_group_name_H-M   'P 1'
#
loop_
_entity.id
_entity.type
_entity.pdbx_description
1 polymer ?
#
loop_
_entity_poly.entity_id
_entity_poly.type
_entity_poly.pdbx_seq_one_letter_code
_entity_poly.pdbx_strand_id
1 'polypeptide(L)'
;MPTATSSRKKTNGRSRREPSSDGIEDAAPSQGAAEDDVEEEQPSRSARTVKKEKKGGRSAPRPTVDDDDEDDEDAAGEGGEGHTDYDRIDVNNFPDQPLTKDTAPNIKGILSDWDMIRKINTTSAKGALESIGVSMADLMDEDQATKSLAELDGVMREVLDLQEEMELNKAAVNEIYQTLSSGGTIESPIEVYEKAVKTKINEYRAKTSRQKYAKQQEYQNFHESIYEAQHRGGNIPPITDFIPREDGDASDDEDDLEIGGVTQVYTCPISLTPLVKPMTTKTCGHSFSEQAIRAFLKDSHGAAKKCPASGCNQMITMSDLEHNTNLEKKVKLAERRARQQEESDDDDDEVIE
;
A
#
# COMPACT_ATOMS: atom_id res chain seq x y z
N MET A 1 70.65 -6.54 -2.24
CA MET A 1 71.72 -7.12 -1.38
C MET A 1 73.02 -6.41 -1.69
N PRO A 2 73.95 -6.09 -0.74
CA PRO A 2 74.22 -6.63 0.62
C PRO A 2 73.90 -5.61 1.76
N THR A 3 73.37 -5.96 2.94
CA THR A 3 73.91 -6.52 4.22
C THR A 3 74.76 -5.61 5.13
N ALA A 4 74.07 -5.04 6.14
CA ALA A 4 74.35 -4.86 7.60
C ALA A 4 75.77 -4.69 8.20
N THR A 5 75.90 -3.79 9.22
CA THR A 5 76.05 -4.14 10.67
C THR A 5 76.28 -2.94 11.64
N SER A 6 75.47 -2.90 12.73
CA SER A 6 75.71 -2.57 14.17
C SER A 6 76.34 -1.20 14.61
N SER A 7 76.11 -0.56 15.78
CA SER A 7 75.42 -0.81 17.07
C SER A 7 75.53 0.43 18.00
N ARG A 8 74.51 0.75 18.84
CA ARG A 8 74.60 1.11 20.31
C ARG A 8 73.37 1.86 20.92
N LYS A 9 72.51 1.10 21.62
CA LYS A 9 72.12 1.10 23.06
C LYS A 9 71.84 2.41 23.87
N LYS A 10 70.59 2.55 24.40
CA LYS A 10 70.17 2.75 25.83
C LYS A 10 68.62 2.91 25.91
N THR A 11 67.82 1.94 26.39
CA THR A 11 67.40 1.54 27.78
C THR A 11 66.32 2.40 28.47
N ASN A 12 65.10 1.86 28.57
CA ASN A 12 64.21 1.68 29.75
C ASN A 12 62.74 1.57 29.25
N GLY A 13 61.89 0.59 29.56
CA GLY A 13 61.96 -0.57 30.45
C GLY A 13 60.61 -0.85 31.11
N ARG A 14 59.88 -1.88 30.62
CA ARG A 14 58.90 -2.79 31.31
C ARG A 14 57.52 -2.23 31.72
N SER A 15 56.41 -2.97 31.76
CA SER A 15 55.93 -4.35 31.41
C SER A 15 54.47 -4.41 31.92
N ARG A 16 53.41 -4.69 31.15
CA ARG A 16 52.81 -5.97 30.69
C ARG A 16 52.36 -6.96 31.79
N ARG A 17 51.04 -7.24 31.84
CA ARG A 17 50.30 -8.56 31.84
C ARG A 17 48.87 -8.37 32.41
N GLU A 18 47.75 -8.56 31.70
CA GLU A 18 47.04 -9.79 31.19
C GLU A 18 46.22 -10.56 32.27
N PRO A 19 45.16 -11.34 31.92
CA PRO A 19 43.73 -11.00 32.06
C PRO A 19 42.95 -11.95 33.02
N SER A 20 41.65 -11.72 33.25
CA SER A 20 40.78 -12.69 33.94
C SER A 20 39.31 -12.64 33.49
N SER A 21 38.74 -13.84 33.42
CA SER A 21 37.36 -14.27 33.25
C SER A 21 36.36 -13.63 34.22
N ASP A 22 35.09 -13.47 33.84
CA ASP A 22 33.99 -14.38 34.24
C ASP A 22 32.64 -13.93 33.63
N GLY A 23 31.72 -14.88 33.48
CA GLY A 23 30.42 -14.72 32.83
C GLY A 23 29.41 -13.85 33.60
N ILE A 24 28.43 -13.30 32.87
CA ILE A 24 27.28 -12.61 33.45
C ILE A 24 26.01 -13.07 32.73
N GLU A 25 25.24 -13.89 33.45
CA GLU A 25 23.84 -14.21 33.22
C GLU A 25 22.94 -13.09 33.81
N ASP A 26 21.70 -13.08 33.36
CA ASP A 26 20.58 -12.18 33.62
C ASP A 26 20.33 -11.71 35.07
N ALA A 27 19.87 -10.44 35.23
CA ALA A 27 18.57 -10.09 35.84
C ALA A 27 18.46 -8.59 36.24
N ALA A 28 17.40 -7.95 35.71
CA ALA A 28 16.57 -6.82 36.21
C ALA A 28 17.22 -5.56 36.85
N PRO A 29 16.87 -4.34 36.42
CA PRO A 29 17.06 -3.14 37.21
C PRO A 29 15.84 -2.82 38.09
N SER A 30 16.13 -2.63 39.37
CA SER A 30 15.27 -2.09 40.41
C SER A 30 15.02 -0.59 40.24
N GLN A 31 13.84 -0.16 40.71
CA GLN A 31 13.38 1.22 40.76
C GLN A 31 14.27 2.09 41.66
N GLY A 32 14.61 3.29 41.19
CA GLY A 32 15.20 4.37 41.97
C GLY A 32 14.68 5.71 41.45
N ALA A 33 13.94 6.42 42.31
CA ALA A 33 13.40 7.75 42.05
C ALA A 33 14.50 8.82 42.12
N ALA A 34 14.48 9.76 41.17
CA ALA A 34 15.11 11.07 41.30
C ALA A 34 14.30 12.07 40.47
N GLU A 35 13.76 13.07 41.17
CA GLU A 35 13.16 14.28 40.62
C GLU A 35 14.29 15.21 40.14
N ASP A 36 14.15 15.81 38.94
CA ASP A 36 14.72 17.13 38.67
C ASP A 36 13.97 17.82 37.51
N ASP A 37 13.83 19.13 37.68
CA ASP A 37 12.93 20.09 37.05
C ASP A 37 13.51 20.69 35.76
N VAL A 38 12.75 20.77 34.65
CA VAL A 38 12.96 21.79 33.59
C VAL A 38 11.65 22.10 32.84
N GLU A 39 11.30 23.39 32.83
CA GLU A 39 10.17 24.04 32.15
C GLU A 39 10.22 23.99 30.61
N GLU A 40 9.07 23.82 29.95
CA GLU A 40 8.88 24.12 28.52
C GLU A 40 7.79 25.19 28.30
N GLU A 41 8.19 26.29 27.66
CA GLU A 41 7.32 27.33 27.09
C GLU A 41 6.66 26.84 25.78
N GLN A 42 5.36 27.10 25.62
CA GLN A 42 4.69 27.16 24.31
C GLN A 42 3.98 28.50 24.10
N PRO A 43 3.93 29.01 22.85
CA PRO A 43 3.58 30.40 22.59
C PRO A 43 2.07 30.66 22.52
N SER A 44 1.72 31.86 22.99
CA SER A 44 0.37 32.43 23.01
C SER A 44 -0.06 33.01 21.65
N ARG A 45 -1.38 32.97 21.38
CA ARG A 45 -2.04 33.92 20.47
C ARG A 45 -3.34 34.47 21.04
N SER A 46 -3.44 35.78 20.87
CA SER A 46 -4.29 36.80 21.48
C SER A 46 -5.80 36.71 21.21
N ALA A 47 -6.55 37.36 22.11
CA ALA A 47 -8.00 37.46 22.20
C ALA A 47 -8.62 38.64 21.42
N ARG A 48 -9.93 38.56 21.11
CA ARG A 48 -10.89 39.68 21.32
C ARG A 48 -12.38 39.30 21.21
N THR A 49 -13.02 39.30 22.38
CA THR A 49 -14.34 39.89 22.75
C THR A 49 -15.59 39.67 21.89
N VAL A 50 -16.61 39.00 22.45
CA VAL A 50 -18.03 39.39 22.31
C VAL A 50 -18.75 39.27 23.67
N LYS A 51 -19.65 40.22 23.91
CA LYS A 51 -20.37 40.57 25.15
C LYS A 51 -21.27 39.48 25.74
N LYS A 52 -21.40 39.59 27.06
CA LYS A 52 -22.24 38.88 28.03
C LYS A 52 -23.70 39.39 28.01
N GLU A 53 -24.67 38.47 28.17
CA GLU A 53 -25.96 38.59 28.91
C GLU A 53 -26.77 37.28 28.68
N LYS A 54 -27.60 36.69 29.56
CA LYS A 54 -27.78 36.67 31.03
C LYS A 54 -28.78 35.53 31.35
N LYS A 55 -28.40 34.65 32.29
CA LYS A 55 -29.20 33.85 33.25
C LYS A 55 -30.36 32.92 32.81
N GLY A 56 -30.25 31.67 33.31
CA GLY A 56 -31.35 30.82 33.82
C GLY A 56 -31.60 29.60 32.93
N GLY A 57 -31.67 28.35 33.39
CA GLY A 57 -31.57 27.76 34.71
C GLY A 57 -31.89 26.25 34.58
N ARG A 58 -31.21 25.44 35.39
CA ARG A 58 -31.56 24.09 35.90
C ARG A 58 -31.94 22.99 34.89
N SER A 59 -31.00 22.07 34.77
CA SER A 59 -31.10 20.67 34.34
C SER A 59 -32.13 19.84 35.11
N ALA A 60 -32.88 18.99 34.39
CA ALA A 60 -33.52 17.77 34.89
C ALA A 60 -33.66 16.74 33.73
N PRO A 61 -33.76 15.43 34.02
CA PRO A 61 -33.16 14.34 33.23
C PRO A 61 -34.09 13.69 32.18
N ARG A 62 -33.48 12.86 31.32
CA ARG A 62 -34.13 11.99 30.32
C ARG A 62 -35.19 11.08 30.94
N PRO A 63 -36.34 10.84 30.27
CA PRO A 63 -37.25 9.78 30.69
C PRO A 63 -36.79 8.43 30.15
N THR A 64 -36.77 7.45 31.05
CA THR A 64 -36.76 6.01 30.77
C THR A 64 -38.11 5.62 30.19
N VAL A 65 -38.06 4.64 29.28
CA VAL A 65 -39.22 3.93 28.74
C VAL A 65 -39.53 2.82 29.73
N ASP A 66 -40.72 2.87 30.35
CA ASP A 66 -41.31 1.78 31.10
C ASP A 66 -42.63 1.41 30.38
N ASP A 67 -42.74 0.12 30.08
CA ASP A 67 -43.94 -0.61 29.65
C ASP A 67 -45.01 -0.63 30.78
N ASP A 68 -46.20 -1.10 30.42
CA ASP A 68 -47.43 -1.28 31.23
C ASP A 68 -48.24 0.02 31.47
N ASP A 69 -49.57 0.09 31.33
CA ASP A 69 -50.59 -0.91 31.62
C ASP A 69 -51.91 -0.69 30.83
N GLU A 70 -52.70 -1.76 30.79
CA GLU A 70 -54.12 -1.85 30.41
C GLU A 70 -55.06 -1.06 31.35
N ASP A 71 -56.28 -0.79 30.85
CA ASP A 71 -57.54 -0.42 31.54
C ASP A 71 -57.61 0.87 32.40
N ASP A 72 -58.49 1.81 32.02
CA ASP A 72 -59.78 2.02 32.72
C ASP A 72 -60.63 3.15 32.09
N GLU A 73 -61.92 3.10 32.41
CA GLU A 73 -63.09 3.68 31.78
C GLU A 73 -63.35 5.20 31.98
N ASP A 74 -64.11 5.76 31.03
CA ASP A 74 -65.11 6.84 31.11
C ASP A 74 -64.87 8.12 31.95
N ALA A 75 -64.78 9.27 31.25
CA ALA A 75 -65.42 10.52 31.69
C ALA A 75 -65.59 11.53 30.54
N ALA A 76 -66.85 11.90 30.27
CA ALA A 76 -67.23 13.00 29.41
C ALA A 76 -66.85 14.38 29.99
N GLY A 77 -66.41 15.32 29.16
CA GLY A 77 -66.21 16.71 29.55
C GLY A 77 -65.76 17.60 28.40
N GLU A 78 -66.62 18.55 28.01
CA GLU A 78 -66.45 19.51 26.92
C GLU A 78 -65.29 20.50 27.14
N GLY A 79 -64.67 20.92 26.03
CA GLY A 79 -64.04 22.24 25.88
C GLY A 79 -62.54 22.32 26.18
N GLY A 80 -61.71 22.31 25.13
CA GLY A 80 -60.28 22.58 25.26
C GLY A 80 -59.55 22.59 23.92
N GLU A 81 -59.59 23.75 23.27
CA GLU A 81 -58.60 24.36 22.36
C GLU A 81 -57.65 23.43 21.58
N GLY A 82 -57.78 23.51 20.26
CA GLY A 82 -57.06 22.69 19.29
C GLY A 82 -55.55 22.66 19.50
N HIS A 83 -55.05 21.48 19.86
CA HIS A 83 -53.70 21.11 19.50
C HIS A 83 -53.72 20.86 17.99
N THR A 84 -53.16 21.78 17.22
CA THR A 84 -53.02 21.60 15.78
C THR A 84 -52.22 20.33 15.52
N ASP A 85 -52.87 19.37 14.87
CA ASP A 85 -52.31 18.07 14.43
C ASP A 85 -51.30 18.23 13.27
N TYR A 86 -50.91 19.45 12.95
CA TYR A 86 -49.83 19.75 12.03
C TYR A 86 -48.52 19.56 12.79
N ASP A 87 -47.75 18.54 12.39
CA ASP A 87 -46.31 18.32 12.66
C ASP A 87 -45.95 17.01 13.40
N ARG A 88 -46.85 16.02 13.46
CA ARG A 88 -46.38 14.64 13.60
C ARG A 88 -46.00 14.12 12.22
N ILE A 89 -44.69 14.04 11.95
CA ILE A 89 -44.13 13.34 10.79
C ILE A 89 -44.72 11.92 10.82
N ASP A 90 -45.55 11.59 9.83
CA ASP A 90 -46.08 10.24 9.66
C ASP A 90 -44.94 9.35 9.12
N VAL A 91 -44.21 8.73 10.04
CA VAL A 91 -43.09 7.84 9.73
C VAL A 91 -43.51 6.68 8.81
N ASN A 92 -44.79 6.28 8.84
CA ASN A 92 -45.31 5.19 8.01
C ASN A 92 -45.68 5.65 6.59
N ASN A 93 -45.77 6.95 6.33
CA ASN A 93 -46.14 7.54 5.03
C ASN A 93 -45.04 8.47 4.48
N PHE A 94 -43.78 8.18 4.81
CA PHE A 94 -42.59 8.85 4.24
C PHE A 94 -41.99 7.98 3.13
N PRO A 95 -42.47 8.08 1.88
CA PRO A 95 -41.93 7.29 0.78
C PRO A 95 -40.50 7.75 0.43
N ASP A 96 -39.71 6.81 -0.09
CA ASP A 96 -38.39 7.09 -0.63
C ASP A 96 -38.47 8.25 -1.63
N GLN A 97 -37.64 9.26 -1.39
CA GLN A 97 -37.59 10.42 -2.28
C GLN A 97 -36.76 10.07 -3.52
N PRO A 98 -37.27 10.37 -4.73
CA PRO A 98 -36.54 10.08 -5.94
C PRO A 98 -35.26 10.92 -6.00
N LEU A 99 -34.19 10.33 -6.51
CA LEU A 99 -33.01 11.11 -6.87
C LEU A 99 -33.28 11.85 -8.17
N THR A 100 -32.98 13.15 -8.14
CA THR A 100 -33.11 14.06 -9.28
C THR A 100 -31.75 14.66 -9.63
N LYS A 101 -31.69 15.47 -10.68
CA LYS A 101 -30.46 16.15 -11.09
C LYS A 101 -29.80 16.97 -9.98
N ASP A 102 -30.57 17.50 -9.04
CA ASP A 102 -30.06 18.33 -7.93
C ASP A 102 -29.23 17.52 -6.92
N THR A 103 -29.40 16.20 -6.86
CA THR A 103 -28.60 15.32 -5.99
C THR A 103 -27.31 14.82 -6.65
N ALA A 104 -27.14 15.04 -7.96
CA ALA A 104 -25.95 14.61 -8.71
C ALA A 104 -24.61 15.10 -8.12
N PRO A 105 -24.48 16.33 -7.57
CA PRO A 105 -23.25 16.77 -6.90
C PRO A 105 -22.89 15.90 -5.69
N ASN A 106 -23.89 15.43 -4.92
CA ASN A 106 -23.66 14.56 -3.77
C ASN A 106 -23.17 13.18 -4.21
N ILE A 107 -23.79 12.60 -5.24
CA ILE A 107 -23.35 11.32 -5.82
C ILE A 107 -21.92 11.43 -6.37
N LYS A 108 -21.57 12.57 -6.98
CA LYS A 108 -20.20 12.84 -7.42
C LYS A 108 -19.21 12.89 -6.24
N GLY A 109 -19.64 13.41 -5.09
CA GLY A 109 -18.87 13.36 -3.84
C GLY A 109 -18.56 11.91 -3.44
N ILE A 110 -19.60 11.06 -3.40
CA ILE A 110 -19.44 9.62 -3.08
C ILE A 110 -18.48 8.92 -4.05
N LEU A 111 -18.52 9.25 -5.35
CA LEU A 111 -17.56 8.71 -6.32
C LEU A 111 -16.11 9.12 -6.02
N SER A 112 -15.90 10.36 -5.57
CA SER A 112 -14.58 10.83 -5.13
C SER A 112 -14.12 10.11 -3.87
N ASP A 113 -15.04 9.81 -2.95
CA ASP A 113 -14.74 9.07 -1.72
C ASP A 113 -14.31 7.64 -2.03
N TRP A 114 -15.00 6.95 -2.95
CA TRP A 114 -14.56 5.64 -3.46
C TRP A 114 -13.14 5.67 -4.01
N ASP A 115 -12.81 6.68 -4.82
CA ASP A 115 -11.46 6.87 -5.36
C ASP A 115 -10.41 7.07 -4.29
N MET A 116 -10.75 7.80 -3.22
CA MET A 116 -9.86 8.05 -2.10
C MET A 116 -9.61 6.79 -1.29
N ILE A 117 -10.68 6.07 -0.91
CA ILE A 117 -10.60 4.82 -0.14
C ILE A 117 -9.80 3.78 -0.91
N ARG A 118 -10.05 3.64 -2.22
CA ARG A 118 -9.29 2.72 -3.08
C ARG A 118 -7.79 3.01 -3.02
N LYS A 119 -7.39 4.27 -3.26
CA LYS A 119 -5.97 4.66 -3.29
C LYS A 119 -5.25 4.34 -1.98
N ILE A 120 -5.89 4.59 -0.84
CA ILE A 120 -5.29 4.38 0.49
C ILE A 120 -5.13 2.88 0.78
N ASN A 121 -6.16 2.08 0.51
CA ASN A 121 -6.20 0.68 0.91
C ASN A 121 -5.40 -0.23 -0.01
N THR A 122 -5.44 0.01 -1.33
CA THR A 122 -4.87 -0.96 -2.28
C THR A 122 -3.38 -0.79 -2.47
N THR A 123 -2.88 0.46 -2.47
CA THR A 123 -1.46 0.73 -2.73
C THR A 123 -0.55 0.23 -1.61
N SER A 124 -0.98 0.38 -0.36
CA SER A 124 -0.19 0.00 0.82
C SER A 124 -0.17 -1.53 1.03
N ALA A 125 -1.31 -2.19 0.86
CA ALA A 125 -1.44 -3.64 1.06
C ALA A 125 -0.61 -4.43 0.04
N LYS A 126 -0.70 -4.11 -1.26
CA LYS A 126 0.00 -4.86 -2.32
C LYS A 126 1.52 -4.81 -2.17
N GLY A 127 2.08 -3.62 -1.92
CA GLY A 127 3.52 -3.47 -1.72
C GLY A 127 4.02 -4.16 -0.45
N ALA A 128 3.20 -4.23 0.60
CA ALA A 128 3.52 -4.99 1.80
C ALA A 128 3.57 -6.49 1.49
N LEU A 129 2.57 -7.03 0.81
CA LEU A 129 2.51 -8.45 0.42
C LEU A 129 3.70 -8.85 -0.46
N GLU A 130 4.06 -8.04 -1.46
CA GLU A 130 5.27 -8.26 -2.28
C GLU A 130 6.53 -8.35 -1.40
N SER A 131 6.71 -7.39 -0.49
CA SER A 131 7.90 -7.37 0.39
C SER A 131 7.96 -8.54 1.37
N ILE A 132 6.80 -8.98 1.88
CA ILE A 132 6.67 -10.14 2.77
C ILE A 132 7.03 -11.40 1.99
N GLY A 133 6.46 -11.59 0.80
CA GLY A 133 6.72 -12.76 -0.04
C GLY A 133 8.18 -12.90 -0.41
N VAL A 134 8.82 -11.80 -0.82
CA VAL A 134 10.25 -11.77 -1.09
C VAL A 134 11.07 -12.13 0.15
N SER A 135 10.70 -11.66 1.33
CA SER A 135 11.41 -11.97 2.57
C SER A 135 11.22 -13.44 2.99
N MET A 136 10.02 -13.98 2.81
CA MET A 136 9.72 -15.40 3.05
C MET A 136 10.53 -16.30 2.12
N ALA A 137 10.59 -15.95 0.83
CA ALA A 137 11.38 -16.67 -0.16
C ALA A 137 12.90 -16.64 0.10
N ASP A 138 13.41 -15.55 0.68
CA ASP A 138 14.85 -15.34 0.90
C ASP A 138 15.35 -15.90 2.23
N LEU A 139 14.50 -15.94 3.27
CA LEU A 139 14.92 -16.24 4.65
C LEU A 139 14.45 -17.61 5.17
N MET A 140 13.43 -18.21 4.57
CA MET A 140 12.82 -19.44 5.06
C MET A 140 13.36 -20.66 4.32
N ASP A 141 13.40 -21.80 5.01
CA ASP A 141 13.69 -23.10 4.38
C ASP A 141 12.63 -23.41 3.30
N GLU A 142 13.01 -24.14 2.25
CA GLU A 142 12.16 -24.40 1.07
C GLU A 142 10.76 -24.92 1.44
N ASP A 143 10.66 -25.92 2.33
CA ASP A 143 9.39 -26.52 2.76
C ASP A 143 8.49 -25.55 3.55
N GLN A 144 9.08 -24.60 4.29
CA GLN A 144 8.32 -23.59 5.03
C GLN A 144 7.93 -22.42 4.12
N ALA A 145 8.82 -22.04 3.21
CA ALA A 145 8.58 -21.00 2.21
C ALA A 145 7.41 -21.40 1.31
N THR A 146 7.38 -22.62 0.77
CA THR A 146 6.31 -23.07 -0.12
C THR A 146 4.91 -22.94 0.48
N LYS A 147 4.72 -23.37 1.73
CA LYS A 147 3.42 -23.26 2.44
C LYS A 147 3.05 -21.81 2.71
N SER A 148 3.98 -21.03 3.23
CA SER A 148 3.73 -19.62 3.60
C SER A 148 3.46 -18.76 2.37
N LEU A 149 4.15 -19.03 1.26
CA LEU A 149 3.94 -18.36 -0.02
C LEU A 149 2.59 -18.74 -0.65
N ALA A 150 2.13 -19.97 -0.49
CA ALA A 150 0.78 -20.37 -0.94
C ALA A 150 -0.32 -19.65 -0.15
N GLU A 151 -0.16 -19.52 1.17
CA GLU A 151 -1.08 -18.72 2.00
C GLU A 151 -1.05 -17.24 1.60
N LEU A 152 0.13 -16.69 1.37
CA LEU A 152 0.31 -15.31 0.94
C LEU A 152 -0.29 -15.04 -0.45
N ASP A 153 -0.19 -16.00 -1.38
CA ASP A 153 -0.87 -15.93 -2.69
C ASP A 153 -2.39 -15.85 -2.52
N GLY A 154 -2.97 -16.64 -1.60
CA GLY A 154 -4.38 -16.56 -1.25
C GLY A 154 -4.78 -15.16 -0.77
N VAL A 155 -4.01 -14.58 0.15
CA VAL A 155 -4.24 -13.21 0.65
C VAL A 155 -4.11 -12.18 -0.49
N MET A 156 -3.14 -12.34 -1.38
CA MET A 156 -2.98 -11.45 -2.54
C MET A 156 -4.20 -11.51 -3.47
N ARG A 157 -4.73 -12.70 -3.74
CA ARG A 157 -5.97 -12.87 -4.51
C ARG A 157 -7.17 -12.21 -3.83
N GLU A 158 -7.31 -12.37 -2.51
CA GLU A 158 -8.38 -11.70 -1.74
C GLU A 158 -8.28 -10.17 -1.84
N VAL A 159 -7.08 -9.60 -1.75
CA VAL A 159 -6.87 -8.15 -1.92
C VAL A 159 -7.25 -7.69 -3.32
N LEU A 160 -6.94 -8.47 -4.36
CA LEU A 160 -7.33 -8.17 -5.73
C LEU A 160 -8.84 -8.27 -5.95
N ASP A 161 -9.48 -9.31 -5.40
CA ASP A 161 -10.93 -9.48 -5.43
C ASP A 161 -11.64 -8.31 -4.74
N LEU A 162 -11.18 -7.91 -3.54
CA LEU A 162 -11.73 -6.75 -2.84
C LEU A 162 -11.58 -5.46 -3.65
N GLN A 163 -10.43 -5.25 -4.30
CA GLN A 163 -10.23 -4.08 -5.15
C GLN A 163 -11.21 -4.06 -6.33
N GLU A 164 -11.41 -5.18 -7.00
CA GLU A 164 -12.36 -5.26 -8.10
C GLU A 164 -13.79 -5.04 -7.59
N GLU A 165 -14.17 -5.64 -6.46
CA GLU A 165 -15.48 -5.38 -5.84
C GLU A 165 -15.69 -3.88 -5.57
N MET A 166 -14.67 -3.17 -5.08
CA MET A 166 -14.74 -1.71 -4.90
C MET A 166 -14.95 -0.96 -6.23
N GLU A 167 -14.26 -1.36 -7.31
CA GLU A 167 -14.47 -0.77 -8.65
C GLU A 167 -15.88 -1.02 -9.18
N LEU A 168 -16.42 -2.22 -8.99
CA LEU A 168 -17.78 -2.57 -9.42
C LEU A 168 -18.83 -1.76 -8.65
N ASN A 169 -18.64 -1.58 -7.33
CA ASN A 169 -19.50 -0.72 -6.51
C ASN A 169 -19.44 0.74 -7.02
N LYS A 170 -18.24 1.28 -7.22
CA LYS A 170 -18.04 2.61 -7.80
C LYS A 170 -18.70 2.74 -9.18
N ALA A 171 -18.56 1.74 -10.04
CA ALA A 171 -19.17 1.73 -11.36
C ALA A 171 -20.70 1.77 -11.31
N ALA A 172 -21.32 1.07 -10.35
CA ALA A 172 -22.77 1.14 -10.12
C ALA A 172 -23.22 2.54 -9.64
N VAL A 173 -22.48 3.16 -8.71
CA VAL A 173 -22.74 4.56 -8.31
C VAL A 173 -22.56 5.52 -9.50
N ASN A 174 -21.59 5.27 -10.37
CA ASN A 174 -21.33 6.10 -11.52
C ASN A 174 -22.48 6.04 -12.54
N GLU A 175 -23.10 4.89 -12.77
CA GLU A 175 -24.28 4.77 -13.62
C GLU A 175 -25.47 5.61 -13.11
N ILE A 176 -25.68 5.61 -11.79
CA ILE A 176 -26.65 6.49 -11.13
C ILE A 176 -26.30 7.95 -11.40
N TYR A 177 -25.04 8.34 -11.19
CA TYR A 177 -24.57 9.69 -11.46
C TYR A 177 -24.79 10.13 -12.93
N GLN A 178 -24.48 9.27 -13.90
CA GLN A 178 -24.68 9.56 -15.32
C GLN A 178 -26.17 9.77 -15.64
N THR A 179 -27.04 8.92 -15.09
CA THR A 179 -28.49 9.03 -15.27
C THR A 179 -29.01 10.37 -14.75
N LEU A 180 -28.62 10.76 -13.53
CA LEU A 180 -29.03 12.03 -12.93
C LEU A 180 -28.45 13.24 -13.67
N SER A 181 -27.19 13.15 -14.11
CA SER A 181 -26.52 14.22 -14.87
C SER A 181 -27.19 14.49 -16.21
N SER A 182 -27.74 13.44 -16.85
CA SER A 182 -28.52 13.55 -18.08
C SER A 182 -29.92 14.16 -17.89
N GLY A 183 -30.34 14.39 -16.64
CA GLY A 183 -31.67 14.91 -16.29
C GLY A 183 -32.72 13.82 -16.04
N GLY A 184 -32.30 12.55 -15.95
CA GLY A 184 -33.17 11.45 -15.52
C GLY A 184 -33.49 11.52 -14.03
N THR A 185 -34.54 10.80 -13.64
CA THR A 185 -35.00 10.65 -12.25
C THR A 185 -34.92 9.18 -11.87
N ILE A 186 -34.53 8.87 -10.63
CA ILE A 186 -34.46 7.50 -10.11
C ILE A 186 -35.36 7.40 -8.87
N GLU A 187 -36.44 6.63 -8.98
CA GLU A 187 -37.44 6.48 -7.92
C GLU A 187 -36.97 5.59 -6.76
N SER A 188 -36.30 4.47 -7.08
CA SER A 188 -35.77 3.52 -6.08
C SER A 188 -34.25 3.41 -6.15
N PRO A 189 -33.49 4.38 -5.61
CA PRO A 189 -32.02 4.42 -5.74
C PRO A 189 -31.32 3.19 -5.19
N ILE A 190 -31.80 2.68 -4.06
CA ILE A 190 -31.22 1.52 -3.36
C ILE A 190 -31.39 0.27 -4.22
N GLU A 191 -32.60 0.00 -4.70
CA GLU A 191 -32.87 -1.17 -5.55
C GLU A 191 -32.07 -1.13 -6.86
N VAL A 192 -31.98 0.04 -7.49
CA VAL A 192 -31.19 0.24 -8.72
C VAL A 192 -29.71 -0.05 -8.44
N TYR A 193 -29.18 0.50 -7.35
CA TYR A 193 -27.81 0.26 -6.93
C TYR A 193 -27.54 -1.22 -6.62
N GLU A 194 -28.33 -1.83 -5.75
CA GLU A 194 -28.16 -3.22 -5.33
C GLU A 194 -28.24 -4.19 -6.51
N LYS A 195 -29.19 -3.95 -7.43
CA LYS A 195 -29.31 -4.74 -8.65
C LYS A 195 -28.06 -4.60 -9.52
N ALA A 196 -27.59 -3.37 -9.75
CA ALA A 196 -26.41 -3.11 -10.57
C ALA A 196 -25.14 -3.76 -9.98
N VAL A 197 -24.93 -3.61 -8.67
CA VAL A 197 -23.80 -4.22 -7.95
C VAL A 197 -23.90 -5.74 -8.01
N LYS A 198 -25.08 -6.32 -7.72
CA LYS A 198 -25.27 -7.78 -7.74
C LYS A 198 -25.01 -8.37 -9.11
N THR A 199 -25.48 -7.74 -10.18
CA THR A 199 -25.20 -8.19 -11.56
C THR A 199 -23.70 -8.18 -11.84
N LYS A 200 -23.02 -7.05 -11.57
CA LYS A 200 -21.58 -6.89 -11.80
C LYS A 200 -20.73 -7.87 -10.98
N ILE A 201 -21.05 -8.05 -9.70
CA ILE A 201 -20.36 -9.00 -8.82
C ILE A 201 -20.57 -10.44 -9.31
N ASN A 202 -21.77 -10.80 -9.76
CA ASN A 202 -22.02 -12.15 -10.29
C ASN A 202 -21.27 -12.40 -11.60
N GLU A 203 -21.22 -11.41 -12.50
CA GLU A 203 -20.41 -11.46 -13.72
C GLU A 203 -18.92 -11.62 -13.40
N TYR A 204 -18.41 -10.90 -12.39
CA TYR A 204 -17.04 -11.05 -11.95
C TYR A 204 -16.75 -12.42 -11.32
N ARG A 205 -17.66 -12.92 -10.46
CA ARG A 205 -17.53 -14.23 -9.81
C ARG A 205 -17.61 -15.39 -10.78
N ALA A 206 -18.25 -15.21 -11.94
CA ALA A 206 -18.29 -16.21 -13.00
C ALA A 206 -16.98 -16.33 -13.79
N LYS A 207 -16.04 -15.37 -13.66
CA LYS A 207 -14.72 -15.43 -14.31
C LYS A 207 -13.82 -16.45 -13.63
N THR A 208 -12.97 -17.09 -14.42
CA THR A 208 -11.91 -17.99 -13.93
C THR A 208 -10.79 -17.22 -13.23
N SER A 209 -9.97 -17.93 -12.45
CA SER A 209 -8.78 -17.36 -11.79
C SER A 209 -7.83 -16.69 -12.80
N ARG A 210 -7.62 -17.30 -13.98
CA ARG A 210 -6.76 -16.71 -15.03
C ARG A 210 -7.37 -15.42 -15.58
N GLN A 211 -8.67 -15.41 -15.86
CA GLN A 211 -9.36 -14.21 -16.35
C GLN A 211 -9.33 -13.06 -15.33
N LYS A 212 -9.34 -13.36 -14.03
CA LYS A 212 -9.27 -12.35 -12.96
C LYS A 212 -7.87 -11.78 -12.77
N TYR A 213 -6.86 -12.65 -12.70
CA TYR A 213 -5.54 -12.27 -12.16
C TYR A 213 -4.42 -12.24 -13.19
N ALA A 214 -4.50 -12.99 -14.29
CA ALA A 214 -3.37 -13.12 -15.22
C ALA A 214 -2.98 -11.77 -15.85
N LYS A 215 -3.96 -10.88 -16.09
CA LYS A 215 -3.71 -9.54 -16.67
C LYS A 215 -3.45 -8.46 -15.61
N GLN A 216 -3.47 -8.80 -14.32
CA GLN A 216 -3.23 -7.83 -13.24
C GLN A 216 -1.73 -7.66 -13.03
N GLN A 217 -1.23 -6.47 -13.36
CA GLN A 217 0.21 -6.17 -13.28
C GLN A 217 0.77 -6.40 -11.88
N GLU A 218 0.00 -6.11 -10.83
CA GLU A 218 0.47 -6.27 -9.46
C GLU A 218 0.57 -7.74 -9.05
N TYR A 219 -0.26 -8.61 -9.63
CA TYR A 219 -0.17 -10.05 -9.40
C TYR A 219 1.04 -10.64 -10.12
N GLN A 220 1.30 -10.18 -11.37
CA GLN A 220 2.51 -10.52 -12.10
C GLN A 220 3.76 -10.10 -11.32
N ASN A 221 3.85 -8.83 -10.92
CA ASN A 221 4.99 -8.30 -10.17
C ASN A 221 5.22 -9.05 -8.84
N PHE A 222 4.15 -9.47 -8.15
CA PHE A 222 4.22 -10.25 -6.92
C PHE A 222 4.91 -11.61 -7.15
N HIS A 223 4.43 -12.38 -8.14
CA HIS A 223 5.02 -13.68 -8.49
C HIS A 223 6.43 -13.55 -9.05
N GLU A 224 6.67 -12.58 -9.93
CA GLU A 224 8.00 -12.29 -10.46
C GLU A 224 9.01 -12.03 -9.34
N SER A 225 8.66 -11.19 -8.37
CA SER A 225 9.56 -10.80 -7.28
C SER A 225 9.89 -11.96 -6.34
N ILE A 226 8.90 -12.81 -6.06
CA ILE A 226 9.09 -14.03 -5.27
C ILE A 226 9.95 -15.04 -6.04
N TYR A 227 9.66 -15.24 -7.32
CA TYR A 227 10.41 -16.18 -8.17
C TYR A 227 11.87 -15.77 -8.29
N GLU A 228 12.15 -14.49 -8.51
CA GLU A 228 13.52 -13.94 -8.55
C GLU A 228 14.28 -14.14 -7.24
N ALA A 229 13.58 -14.13 -6.10
CA ALA A 229 14.21 -14.40 -4.81
C ALA A 229 14.65 -15.86 -4.66
N GLN A 230 13.87 -16.81 -5.21
CA GLN A 230 14.17 -18.24 -5.16
C GLN A 230 15.11 -18.71 -6.28
N HIS A 231 15.00 -18.12 -7.48
CA HIS A 231 15.67 -18.59 -8.70
C HIS A 231 16.60 -17.50 -9.24
N ARG A 232 17.87 -17.55 -8.81
CA ARG A 232 18.89 -16.56 -9.15
C ARG A 232 19.19 -16.56 -10.67
N GLY A 233 18.81 -15.48 -11.36
CA GLY A 233 19.13 -15.30 -12.78
C GLY A 233 18.39 -16.24 -13.73
N GLY A 234 17.38 -16.97 -13.24
CA GLY A 234 16.51 -17.79 -14.06
C GLY A 234 15.56 -16.94 -14.91
N ASN A 235 15.12 -17.49 -16.05
CA ASN A 235 14.02 -16.88 -16.81
C ASN A 235 12.74 -16.99 -15.99
N ILE A 236 12.06 -15.87 -15.79
CA ILE A 236 10.80 -15.87 -15.05
C ILE A 236 9.73 -16.57 -15.90
N PRO A 237 9.03 -17.59 -15.36
CA PRO A 237 7.91 -18.24 -16.04
C PRO A 237 6.77 -17.24 -16.31
N PRO A 238 5.93 -17.49 -17.33
CA PRO A 238 4.73 -16.70 -17.56
C PRO A 238 3.78 -16.80 -16.35
N ILE A 239 3.00 -15.75 -16.10
CA ILE A 239 2.07 -15.70 -14.96
C ILE A 239 1.04 -16.84 -14.98
N THR A 240 0.72 -17.35 -16.17
CA THR A 240 -0.19 -18.46 -16.39
C THR A 240 0.32 -19.78 -15.81
N ASP A 241 1.63 -19.95 -15.61
CA ASP A 241 2.21 -21.13 -14.94
C ASP A 241 1.92 -21.12 -13.43
N PHE A 242 1.75 -19.94 -12.83
CA PHE A 242 1.42 -19.80 -11.40
C PHE A 242 -0.08 -19.88 -11.12
N ILE A 243 -0.93 -19.83 -12.15
CA ILE A 243 -2.39 -19.92 -12.01
C ILE A 243 -2.87 -21.25 -12.58
N PRO A 244 -3.46 -22.13 -11.74
CA PRO A 244 -4.05 -23.38 -12.21
C PRO A 244 -5.05 -23.15 -13.34
N ARG A 245 -5.05 -24.04 -14.32
CA ARG A 245 -6.02 -24.00 -15.42
C ARG A 245 -7.39 -24.44 -14.94
N GLU A 246 -8.41 -23.71 -15.34
CA GLU A 246 -9.81 -23.94 -15.01
C GLU A 246 -10.65 -24.14 -16.28
N ASP A 247 -11.79 -24.82 -16.15
CA ASP A 247 -12.76 -24.97 -17.23
C ASP A 247 -13.36 -23.59 -17.58
N GLY A 248 -13.18 -23.14 -18.83
CA GLY A 248 -13.60 -21.81 -19.27
C GLY A 248 -12.46 -20.82 -19.51
N ASP A 249 -11.21 -21.23 -19.27
CA ASP A 249 -10.03 -20.49 -19.74
C ASP A 249 -9.98 -20.50 -21.27
N ALA A 250 -9.71 -19.33 -21.86
CA ALA A 250 -9.44 -19.23 -23.30
C ALA A 250 -8.27 -20.14 -23.68
N SER A 251 -8.31 -20.74 -24.88
CA SER A 251 -7.14 -21.45 -25.40
C SER A 251 -6.01 -20.43 -25.53
N ASP A 252 -4.79 -20.87 -25.23
CA ASP A 252 -3.53 -20.12 -25.30
C ASP A 252 -3.24 -19.50 -26.69
N ASP A 253 -4.12 -19.75 -27.66
CA ASP A 253 -3.99 -19.38 -29.07
C ASP A 253 -4.70 -18.06 -29.47
N GLU A 254 -5.56 -17.50 -28.61
CA GLU A 254 -6.47 -16.39 -28.96
C GLU A 254 -6.13 -15.05 -28.29
N ASP A 255 -4.98 -14.47 -28.63
CA ASP A 255 -4.64 -13.06 -28.36
C ASP A 255 -4.09 -12.70 -26.96
N ASP A 256 -2.90 -13.20 -26.62
CA ASP A 256 -1.90 -12.36 -25.94
C ASP A 256 -0.50 -12.93 -26.19
N LEU A 257 0.37 -12.13 -26.79
CA LEU A 257 1.78 -12.47 -26.95
C LEU A 257 2.42 -12.35 -25.57
N GLU A 258 2.39 -13.44 -24.79
CA GLU A 258 2.97 -13.51 -23.46
C GLU A 258 4.47 -13.18 -23.55
N ILE A 259 4.87 -12.06 -22.97
CA ILE A 259 6.27 -11.63 -22.95
C ILE A 259 7.01 -12.57 -21.99
N GLY A 260 7.59 -13.64 -22.54
CA GLY A 260 8.40 -14.58 -21.78
C GLY A 260 9.64 -13.93 -21.17
N GLY A 261 9.95 -14.32 -19.93
CA GLY A 261 11.26 -14.20 -19.26
C GLY A 261 12.02 -12.90 -19.47
N VAL A 262 11.53 -11.77 -18.96
CA VAL A 262 12.35 -10.55 -18.87
C VAL A 262 13.26 -10.66 -17.65
N THR A 263 14.56 -10.86 -17.87
CA THR A 263 15.55 -10.70 -16.79
C THR A 263 15.62 -9.22 -16.41
N GLN A 264 15.21 -8.86 -15.19
CA GLN A 264 15.35 -7.48 -14.70
C GLN A 264 16.85 -7.14 -14.56
N VAL A 265 17.32 -6.20 -15.38
CA VAL A 265 18.70 -5.73 -15.32
C VAL A 265 18.83 -4.68 -14.22
N TYR A 266 19.50 -5.02 -13.13
CA TYR A 266 19.78 -4.11 -12.00
C TYR A 266 20.98 -3.17 -12.22
N THR A 267 21.51 -3.12 -13.44
CA THR A 267 22.66 -2.29 -13.84
C THR A 267 22.21 -0.96 -14.40
N CYS A 268 22.82 0.14 -13.97
CA CYS A 268 22.54 1.46 -14.50
C CYS A 268 23.06 1.62 -15.94
N PRO A 269 22.23 2.03 -16.91
CA PRO A 269 22.67 2.25 -18.29
C PRO A 269 23.73 3.35 -18.47
N ILE A 270 23.86 4.27 -17.50
CA ILE A 270 24.82 5.38 -17.55
C ILE A 270 26.13 5.02 -16.87
N SER A 271 26.08 4.54 -15.62
CA SER A 271 27.29 4.25 -14.84
C SER A 271 27.84 2.85 -15.07
N LEU A 272 27.04 1.93 -15.65
CA LEU A 272 27.36 0.51 -15.82
C LEU A 272 27.67 -0.21 -14.50
N THR A 273 27.22 0.36 -13.38
CA THR A 273 27.30 -0.20 -12.03
C THR A 273 25.91 -0.59 -11.53
N PRO A 274 25.77 -1.36 -10.44
CA PRO A 274 24.50 -1.52 -9.74
C PRO A 274 23.79 -0.18 -9.49
N LEU A 275 22.46 -0.19 -9.57
CA LEU A 275 21.62 0.99 -9.42
C LEU A 275 21.66 1.52 -7.98
N VAL A 276 22.15 2.75 -7.79
CA VAL A 276 22.16 3.41 -6.47
C VAL A 276 21.10 4.50 -6.44
N LYS A 277 20.10 4.36 -5.56
CA LYS A 277 18.92 5.23 -5.47
C LYS A 277 18.27 5.42 -6.86
N PRO A 278 17.67 4.36 -7.42
CA PRO A 278 17.15 4.41 -8.77
C PRO A 278 16.05 5.47 -8.92
N MET A 279 16.14 6.24 -10.01
CA MET A 279 15.11 7.14 -10.48
C MET A 279 14.55 6.63 -11.80
N THR A 280 13.24 6.43 -11.88
CA THR A 280 12.53 5.94 -13.06
C THR A 280 11.86 7.11 -13.78
N THR A 281 11.93 7.10 -15.11
CA THR A 281 11.27 8.10 -15.96
C THR A 281 9.81 7.73 -16.22
N LYS A 282 8.89 8.68 -16.06
CA LYS A 282 7.46 8.47 -16.37
C LYS A 282 7.17 8.22 -17.85
N THR A 283 8.00 8.78 -18.74
CA THR A 283 7.75 8.77 -20.18
C THR A 283 8.21 7.49 -20.86
N CYS A 284 9.27 6.85 -20.37
CA CYS A 284 9.84 5.66 -21.01
C CYS A 284 10.13 4.49 -20.06
N GLY A 285 9.89 4.62 -18.75
CA GLY A 285 10.04 3.53 -17.78
C GLY A 285 11.47 3.13 -17.46
N HIS A 286 12.48 3.71 -18.12
CA HIS A 286 13.89 3.40 -17.83
C HIS A 286 14.33 3.98 -16.49
N SER A 287 15.15 3.20 -15.78
CA SER A 287 15.65 3.51 -14.44
C SER A 287 17.16 3.78 -14.45
N PHE A 288 17.60 4.77 -13.66
CA PHE A 288 18.98 5.22 -13.61
C PHE A 288 19.40 5.54 -12.17
N SER A 289 20.69 5.43 -11.84
CA SER A 289 21.21 5.89 -10.55
C SER A 289 21.05 7.40 -10.41
N GLU A 290 20.54 7.88 -9.27
CA GLU A 290 20.21 9.29 -9.00
C GLU A 290 21.37 10.24 -9.36
N GLN A 291 22.59 9.89 -8.95
CA GLN A 291 23.75 10.73 -9.20
C GLN A 291 24.11 10.79 -10.69
N ALA A 292 24.02 9.65 -11.38
CA ALA A 292 24.37 9.52 -12.80
C ALA A 292 23.39 10.31 -13.68
N ILE A 293 22.09 10.17 -13.45
CA ILE A 293 21.08 10.89 -14.23
C ILE A 293 21.06 12.38 -13.93
N ARG A 294 21.29 12.78 -12.66
CA ARG A 294 21.44 14.19 -12.30
C ARG A 294 22.64 14.83 -12.98
N ALA A 295 23.79 14.14 -13.02
CA ALA A 295 24.96 14.64 -13.74
C ALA A 295 24.65 14.77 -15.24
N PHE A 296 24.04 13.75 -15.85
CA PHE A 296 23.68 13.76 -17.27
C PHE A 296 22.73 14.91 -17.65
N LEU A 297 21.73 15.22 -16.81
CA LEU A 297 20.75 16.27 -17.06
C LEU A 297 21.18 17.67 -16.59
N LYS A 298 22.17 17.78 -15.69
CA LYS A 298 22.68 19.08 -15.22
C LYS A 298 23.32 19.89 -16.34
N ASP A 299 23.99 19.22 -17.28
CA ASP A 299 24.63 19.87 -18.43
C ASP A 299 23.63 20.45 -19.45
N SER A 300 22.33 20.18 -19.31
CA SER A 300 21.29 20.64 -20.24
C SER A 300 20.74 22.03 -19.95
N HIS A 301 21.08 22.65 -18.81
CA HIS A 301 20.48 23.91 -18.35
C HIS A 301 18.94 23.95 -18.44
N GLY A 302 18.26 22.83 -18.18
CA GLY A 302 16.80 22.71 -18.23
C GLY A 302 16.22 22.31 -19.59
N ALA A 303 17.04 22.16 -20.64
CA ALA A 303 16.59 21.57 -21.90
C ALA A 303 16.36 20.06 -21.75
N ALA A 304 15.32 19.53 -22.41
CA ALA A 304 15.09 18.10 -22.47
C ALA A 304 16.22 17.41 -23.25
N LYS A 305 16.69 16.26 -22.76
CA LYS A 305 17.71 15.43 -23.41
C LYS A 305 17.14 14.08 -23.80
N LYS A 306 17.74 13.44 -24.80
CA LYS A 306 17.38 12.05 -25.14
C LYS A 306 17.70 11.13 -23.97
N CYS A 307 16.82 10.19 -23.74
CA CYS A 307 17.00 9.13 -22.76
C CYS A 307 18.31 8.37 -23.04
N PRO A 308 19.19 8.22 -22.05
CA PRO A 308 20.48 7.56 -22.24
C PRO A 308 20.39 6.03 -22.29
N ALA A 309 19.19 5.46 -22.08
CA ALA A 309 18.97 4.03 -22.30
C ALA A 309 19.15 3.69 -23.79
N SER A 310 19.91 2.62 -24.06
CA SER A 310 20.23 2.15 -25.40
C SER A 310 18.97 1.99 -26.26
N GLY A 311 18.92 2.72 -27.38
CA GLY A 311 17.80 2.64 -28.34
C GLY A 311 16.55 3.44 -27.96
N CYS A 312 16.51 4.13 -26.82
CA CYS A 312 15.39 4.98 -26.44
C CYS A 312 15.51 6.37 -27.08
N ASN A 313 14.44 6.84 -27.74
CA ASN A 313 14.38 8.16 -28.38
C ASN A 313 13.55 9.20 -27.60
N GLN A 314 13.08 8.85 -26.40
CA GLN A 314 12.24 9.74 -25.60
C GLN A 314 13.06 10.88 -25.01
N MET A 315 12.46 12.07 -24.93
CA MET A 315 13.06 13.26 -24.35
C MET A 315 12.68 13.34 -22.87
N ILE A 316 13.67 13.47 -22.00
CA ILE A 316 13.49 13.45 -20.54
C ILE A 316 14.09 14.69 -19.90
N THR A 317 13.46 15.12 -18.81
CA THR A 317 13.88 16.22 -17.96
C THR A 317 13.95 15.78 -16.48
N MET A 318 14.50 16.64 -15.62
CA MET A 318 14.57 16.36 -14.18
C MET A 318 13.20 16.20 -13.52
N SER A 319 12.14 16.82 -14.06
CA SER A 319 10.77 16.70 -13.53
C SER A 319 10.06 15.40 -13.92
N ASP A 320 10.56 14.69 -14.94
CA ASP A 320 9.96 13.43 -15.42
C ASP A 320 10.46 12.22 -14.63
N LEU A 321 11.44 12.43 -13.74
CA LEU A 321 12.09 11.40 -12.94
C LEU A 321 11.46 11.33 -11.55
N GLU A 322 11.12 10.11 -11.12
CA GLU A 322 10.64 9.82 -9.78
C GLU A 322 11.53 8.78 -9.11
N HIS A 323 11.75 8.92 -7.80
CA HIS A 323 12.44 7.92 -7.01
C HIS A 323 11.63 6.62 -6.99
N ASN A 324 12.27 5.52 -7.38
CA ASN A 324 11.65 4.20 -7.37
C ASN A 324 12.11 3.42 -6.14
N THR A 325 11.40 3.60 -5.03
CA THR A 325 11.71 2.95 -3.76
C THR A 325 11.57 1.42 -3.81
N ASN A 326 10.70 0.90 -4.67
CA ASN A 326 10.55 -0.54 -4.88
C ASN A 326 11.78 -1.12 -5.58
N LEU A 327 12.24 -0.49 -6.66
CA LEU A 327 13.47 -0.91 -7.35
C LEU A 327 14.70 -0.76 -6.44
N GLU A 328 14.75 0.27 -5.60
CA GLU A 328 15.84 0.42 -4.62
C GLU A 328 15.91 -0.76 -3.64
N LYS A 329 14.76 -1.23 -3.14
CA LYS A 329 14.69 -2.42 -2.28
C LYS A 329 15.16 -3.66 -3.02
N LYS A 330 14.72 -3.86 -4.26
CA LYS A 330 15.12 -4.99 -5.11
C LYS A 330 16.62 -5.01 -5.38
N VAL A 331 17.22 -3.86 -5.72
CA VAL A 331 18.66 -3.75 -5.96
C VAL A 331 19.47 -4.02 -4.69
N LYS A 332 19.09 -3.43 -3.55
CA LYS A 332 19.77 -3.71 -2.27
C LYS A 332 19.71 -5.18 -1.89
N LEU A 333 18.59 -5.81 -2.17
CA LEU A 333 18.40 -7.24 -1.92
C LEU A 333 19.30 -8.07 -2.85
N ALA A 334 19.33 -7.75 -4.15
CA ALA A 334 20.23 -8.38 -5.11
C ALA A 334 21.72 -8.19 -4.74
N GLU A 335 22.13 -7.00 -4.30
CA GLU A 335 23.49 -6.72 -3.82
C GLU A 335 23.84 -7.53 -2.56
N ARG A 336 22.91 -7.62 -1.60
CA ARG A 336 23.08 -8.46 -0.40
C ARG A 336 23.29 -9.93 -0.78
N ARG A 337 22.50 -10.43 -1.73
CA ARG A 337 22.61 -11.82 -2.21
C ARG A 337 23.92 -12.08 -2.94
N ALA A 338 24.35 -11.15 -3.80
CA ALA A 338 25.63 -11.27 -4.52
C ALA A 338 26.79 -11.38 -3.52
N ARG A 339 26.79 -10.55 -2.47
CA ARG A 339 27.83 -10.60 -1.42
C ARG A 339 27.83 -11.90 -0.62
N GLN A 340 26.65 -12.41 -0.24
CA GLN A 340 26.55 -13.69 0.47
C GLN A 340 27.05 -14.87 -0.36
N GLN A 341 26.91 -14.80 -1.69
CA GLN A 341 27.42 -15.82 -2.58
C GLN A 341 28.95 -15.76 -2.72
N GLU A 342 29.52 -14.57 -2.86
CA GLU A 342 30.98 -14.41 -2.84
C GLU A 342 31.58 -14.97 -1.54
N GLU A 343 30.93 -14.71 -0.39
CA GLU A 343 31.35 -15.25 0.90
C GLU A 343 31.21 -16.79 1.00
N SER A 344 30.21 -17.41 0.35
CA SER A 344 30.04 -18.87 0.37
C SER A 344 30.92 -19.61 -0.61
N ASP A 345 31.18 -19.02 -1.79
CA ASP A 345 32.01 -19.63 -2.83
C ASP A 345 33.50 -19.59 -2.43
N ASP A 346 33.93 -18.58 -1.64
CA ASP A 346 35.29 -18.47 -1.10
C ASP A 346 35.63 -19.55 -0.03
N ASP A 347 34.63 -20.08 0.70
CA ASP A 347 34.82 -21.13 1.73
C ASP A 347 35.00 -22.55 1.12
N ASP A 348 34.53 -22.78 -0.11
CA ASP A 348 34.62 -24.09 -0.80
C ASP A 348 35.96 -24.30 -1.55
N ASP A 349 36.75 -23.24 -1.78
CA ASP A 349 38.03 -23.29 -2.50
C ASP A 349 39.26 -23.51 -1.58
N GLU A 350 39.09 -23.59 -0.25
CA GLU A 350 40.21 -23.77 0.71
C GLU A 350 40.55 -25.26 1.03
N VAL A 351 40.05 -26.21 0.23
CA VAL A 351 40.43 -27.65 0.32
C VAL A 351 41.19 -28.11 -0.93
N ILE A 352 42.47 -27.75 -1.03
CA ILE A 352 43.41 -28.43 -1.94
C ILE A 352 44.70 -28.78 -1.18
N GLU A 353 44.81 -30.09 -0.88
CA GLU A 353 45.93 -30.98 -0.49
C GLU A 353 47.14 -30.47 0.33
#